data_AF-A0A7W1S739-F1
#
_entry.id   AF-A0A7W1S739-F1
#
_cell.length_a   1.000
_cell.length_b   1.000
_cell.length_c   1.000
_cell.angle_alpha   90.00
_cell.angle_beta   90.00
_cell.angle_gamma   90.00
#
_symmetry.space_group_name_H-M   'P 1'
#
loop_
_entity.id
_entity.type
_entity.pdbx_description
1 polymer ?
#
loop_
_entity_poly.entity_id
_entity_poly.type
_entity_poly.pdbx_seq_one_letter_code
_entity_poly.pdbx_strand_id
1 'polypeptide(L)'
;VLGTRGTLSDRLVGMATCGPIADNNPAPSWQNFVNSYRRQFPKGLTSPSLFAWGYYVNTMAALTALKNVDGDLSDGQSRFQSKLRVLELQTPTGKVKLDHNRNAISNNFLTMVDKRPDGSLYNKLVRIVPSVNQTLGIPEDEYLKIGTFSRDNPALCP
;
A
#
# COMPACT_ATOMS: atom_id res chain seq x y z
N VAL A 1 9.36 -10.84 9.71
CA VAL A 1 8.68 -10.56 11.01
C VAL A 1 7.59 -11.59 11.30
N LEU A 2 6.56 -11.76 10.45
CA LEU A 2 5.46 -12.71 10.77
C LEU A 2 5.84 -14.21 10.64
N GLY A 3 6.97 -14.54 10.01
CA GLY A 3 7.51 -15.91 9.98
C GLY A 3 8.35 -16.30 11.20
N THR A 4 8.47 -15.41 12.20
CA THR A 4 9.25 -15.65 13.42
C THR A 4 8.66 -16.79 14.24
N ARG A 5 9.53 -17.65 14.79
CA ARG A 5 9.15 -18.81 15.63
C ARG A 5 9.64 -18.61 17.07
N GLY A 6 9.09 -19.41 18.00
CA GLY A 6 9.46 -19.39 19.41
C GLY A 6 8.86 -18.21 20.18
N THR A 7 9.38 -17.93 21.38
CA THR A 7 8.84 -16.96 22.34
C THR A 7 8.78 -15.52 21.82
N LEU A 8 9.60 -15.18 20.81
CA LEU A 8 9.53 -13.88 20.15
C LEU A 8 8.20 -13.70 19.40
N SER A 9 7.60 -14.77 18.88
CA SER A 9 6.29 -14.74 18.21
C SER A 9 5.18 -14.24 19.13
N ASP A 10 5.21 -14.65 20.40
CA ASP A 10 4.21 -14.24 21.40
C ASP A 10 4.26 -12.74 21.69
N ARG A 11 5.47 -12.17 21.67
CA ARG A 11 5.68 -10.73 21.92
C ARG A 11 5.21 -9.84 20.78
N LEU A 12 5.02 -10.39 19.59
CA LEU A 12 4.55 -9.63 18.44
C LEU A 12 3.03 -9.43 18.44
N VAL A 13 2.28 -10.31 19.11
CA VAL A 13 0.82 -10.24 19.16
C VAL A 13 0.38 -8.91 19.79
N GLY A 14 -0.56 -8.23 19.15
CA GLY A 14 -1.04 -6.92 19.58
C GLY A 14 -0.25 -5.73 19.03
N MET A 15 0.90 -5.95 18.37
CA MET A 15 1.64 -4.85 17.72
C MET A 15 0.83 -4.28 16.56
N ALA A 16 0.54 -2.98 16.63
CA ALA A 16 -0.15 -2.25 15.58
C ALA A 16 0.82 -1.81 14.48
N THR A 17 0.40 -1.93 13.23
CA THR A 17 1.12 -1.40 12.06
C THR A 17 0.12 -0.84 11.05
N CYS A 18 0.58 -0.02 10.11
CA CYS A 18 -0.24 0.39 8.97
C CYS A 18 0.53 0.25 7.66
N GLY A 19 -0.19 0.05 6.58
CA GLY A 19 0.37 -0.05 5.24
C GLY A 19 -0.70 -0.29 4.18
N PRO A 20 -0.27 -0.52 2.92
CA PRO A 20 -1.20 -0.61 1.79
C PRO A 20 -1.97 -1.93 1.70
N ILE A 21 -1.74 -2.88 2.62
CA ILE A 21 -2.29 -4.24 2.60
C ILE A 21 -2.69 -4.71 4.00
N ALA A 22 -3.62 -5.68 4.06
CA ALA A 22 -3.93 -6.46 5.25
C ALA A 22 -4.22 -7.91 4.88
N ASP A 23 -3.72 -8.88 5.65
CA ASP A 23 -3.73 -10.29 5.24
C ASP A 23 -5.15 -10.85 5.11
N ASN A 24 -6.04 -10.46 6.03
CA ASN A 24 -7.43 -10.88 6.07
C ASN A 24 -8.40 -9.85 5.45
N ASN A 25 -7.93 -8.93 4.61
CA ASN A 25 -8.81 -8.01 3.90
C ASN A 25 -9.87 -8.81 3.09
N PRO A 26 -11.18 -8.67 3.39
CA PRO A 26 -12.22 -9.51 2.77
C PRO A 26 -12.56 -9.09 1.34
N ALA A 27 -12.00 -7.99 0.82
CA ALA A 27 -12.30 -7.50 -0.52
C ALA A 27 -12.03 -8.59 -1.58
N PRO A 28 -13.00 -8.88 -2.48
CA PRO A 28 -12.82 -9.90 -3.52
C PRO A 28 -11.59 -9.66 -4.41
N SER A 29 -11.29 -8.39 -4.71
CA SER A 29 -10.08 -7.98 -5.46
C SER A 29 -8.79 -8.40 -4.77
N TRP A 30 -8.73 -8.28 -3.44
CA TRP A 30 -7.59 -8.72 -2.64
C TRP A 30 -7.50 -10.23 -2.59
N GLN A 31 -8.61 -10.93 -2.32
CA GLN A 31 -8.64 -12.39 -2.28
C GLN A 31 -8.22 -13.01 -3.62
N ASN A 32 -8.65 -12.43 -4.74
CA ASN A 32 -8.22 -12.83 -6.09
C ASN A 32 -6.73 -12.63 -6.32
N PHE A 33 -6.16 -11.52 -5.84
CA PHE A 33 -4.73 -11.26 -5.91
C PHE A 33 -3.92 -12.24 -5.06
N VAL A 34 -4.32 -12.49 -3.81
CA VAL A 34 -3.70 -13.48 -2.91
C VAL A 34 -3.71 -14.87 -3.53
N ASN A 35 -4.85 -15.29 -4.10
CA ASN A 35 -4.98 -16.58 -4.75
C ASN A 35 -4.08 -16.72 -5.98
N SER A 36 -4.00 -15.67 -6.80
CA SER A 36 -3.09 -15.65 -7.96
C SER A 36 -1.62 -15.69 -7.54
N TYR A 37 -1.24 -14.93 -6.52
CA TYR A 37 0.10 -14.94 -5.95
C TYR A 37 0.50 -16.33 -5.44
N ARG A 38 -0.36 -17.00 -4.66
CA ARG A 38 -0.09 -18.35 -4.13
C ARG A 38 0.05 -19.40 -5.23
N ARG A 39 -0.77 -19.31 -6.29
CA ARG A 39 -0.65 -20.22 -7.45
C ARG A 39 0.68 -20.03 -8.19
N GLN A 40 1.11 -18.78 -8.37
CA GLN A 40 2.34 -18.47 -9.08
C GLN A 40 3.60 -18.74 -8.24
N PHE A 41 3.51 -18.56 -6.93
CA PHE A 41 4.61 -18.71 -5.99
C PHE A 41 4.24 -19.73 -4.88
N PRO A 42 4.14 -21.03 -5.19
CA PRO A 42 3.72 -22.05 -4.22
C PRO A 42 4.70 -22.21 -3.05
N LYS A 43 5.96 -21.80 -3.23
CA LYS A 43 6.99 -21.75 -2.17
C LYS A 43 7.18 -20.34 -1.58
N GLY A 44 6.32 -19.40 -1.95
CA GLY A 44 6.36 -18.00 -1.49
C GLY A 44 5.72 -17.80 -0.12
N LEU A 45 5.46 -16.53 0.21
CA LEU A 45 4.77 -16.18 1.46
C LEU A 45 3.30 -16.64 1.42
N THR A 46 2.71 -16.86 2.60
CA THR A 46 1.28 -17.19 2.71
C THR A 46 0.37 -16.04 2.30
N SER A 47 0.86 -14.80 2.33
CA SER A 47 0.18 -13.59 1.89
C SER A 47 1.18 -12.73 1.10
N PRO A 48 0.78 -12.04 0.02
CA PRO A 48 1.67 -11.14 -0.70
C PRO A 48 2.22 -10.07 0.25
N SER A 49 3.52 -9.79 0.17
CA SER A 49 4.11 -8.68 0.92
C SER A 49 3.71 -7.33 0.33
N LEU A 50 3.92 -6.25 1.09
CA LEU A 50 3.74 -4.88 0.58
C LEU A 50 4.57 -4.64 -0.70
N PHE A 51 5.73 -5.29 -0.82
CA PHE A 51 6.59 -5.21 -1.99
C PHE A 51 5.97 -5.91 -3.19
N ALA A 52 5.44 -7.13 -3.00
CA ALA A 52 4.75 -7.84 -4.08
C ALA A 52 3.53 -7.05 -4.59
N TRP A 53 2.77 -6.46 -3.66
CA TRP A 53 1.68 -5.54 -4.00
C TRP A 53 2.18 -4.30 -4.75
N GLY A 54 3.23 -3.64 -4.25
CA GLY A 54 3.77 -2.42 -4.85
C GLY A 54 4.29 -2.63 -6.27
N TYR A 55 5.05 -3.72 -6.50
CA TYR A 55 5.48 -4.10 -7.85
C TYR A 55 4.29 -4.39 -8.75
N TYR A 56 3.30 -5.16 -8.29
CA TYR A 56 2.11 -5.47 -9.06
C TYR A 56 1.35 -4.19 -9.49
N VAL A 57 1.10 -3.28 -8.55
CA VAL A 57 0.39 -2.02 -8.82
C VAL A 57 1.18 -1.12 -9.77
N ASN A 58 2.48 -0.95 -9.55
CA ASN A 58 3.32 -0.10 -10.39
C ASN A 58 3.45 -0.64 -11.82
N THR A 59 3.61 -1.95 -11.99
CA THR A 59 3.62 -2.58 -13.32
C THR A 59 2.27 -2.47 -14.01
N MET A 60 1.16 -2.68 -13.29
CA MET A 60 -0.18 -2.48 -13.84
C MET A 60 -0.39 -1.03 -14.30
N ALA A 61 0.09 -0.04 -13.53
CA ALA A 61 0.02 1.37 -13.91
C ALA A 61 0.82 1.65 -15.19
N ALA A 62 2.06 1.17 -15.27
CA ALA A 62 2.92 1.31 -16.43
C ALA A 62 2.30 0.67 -17.69
N LEU A 63 1.83 -0.58 -17.61
CA LEU A 63 1.20 -1.26 -18.74
C LEU A 63 -0.10 -0.59 -19.17
N THR A 64 -0.89 -0.11 -18.22
CA THR A 64 -2.15 0.62 -18.52
C THR A 64 -1.84 1.94 -19.23
N ALA A 65 -0.88 2.72 -18.74
CA ALA A 65 -0.49 3.96 -19.40
C ALA A 65 0.13 3.72 -20.78
N LEU A 66 0.91 2.66 -20.95
CA LEU A 66 1.50 2.27 -22.23
C LEU A 66 0.42 1.90 -23.25
N LYS A 67 -0.58 1.13 -22.82
CA LYS A 67 -1.76 0.80 -23.64
C LYS A 67 -2.53 2.07 -24.05
N ASN A 68 -2.67 3.04 -23.14
CA ASN A 68 -3.39 4.29 -23.41
C ASN A 68 -2.66 5.23 -24.40
N VAL A 69 -1.42 4.92 -24.75
CA VAL A 69 -0.66 5.61 -25.80
C VAL A 69 -0.34 4.68 -26.97
N ASP A 70 -1.00 3.52 -27.06
CA ASP A 70 -0.77 2.52 -28.11
C ASP A 70 0.69 2.08 -28.23
N GLY A 71 1.43 2.08 -27.11
CA GLY A 71 2.86 1.76 -27.10
C GLY A 71 3.78 2.90 -27.58
N ASP A 72 3.26 4.07 -27.91
CA ASP A 72 4.05 5.21 -28.37
C ASP A 72 4.90 5.80 -27.24
N LEU A 73 6.21 5.58 -27.36
CA LEU A 73 7.25 6.12 -26.49
C LEU A 73 8.15 7.14 -27.21
N SER A 74 7.74 7.62 -28.38
CA SER A 74 8.44 8.69 -29.09
C SER A 74 8.44 10.00 -28.30
N ASP A 75 9.16 11.02 -28.79
CA ASP A 75 9.26 12.34 -28.18
C ASP A 75 9.65 12.29 -26.69
N GLY A 76 10.59 11.40 -26.36
CA GLY A 76 11.07 11.21 -25.01
C GLY A 76 9.95 10.82 -24.03
N GLN A 77 9.05 9.90 -24.43
CA GLN A 77 7.97 9.32 -23.62
C GLN A 77 7.02 10.36 -22.98
N SER A 78 6.93 11.57 -23.54
CA SER A 78 6.16 12.68 -22.97
C SER A 78 4.66 12.36 -22.83
N ARG A 79 4.07 11.71 -23.85
CA ARG A 79 2.68 11.24 -23.84
C ARG A 79 2.45 10.19 -22.75
N PHE A 80 3.34 9.20 -22.66
CA PHE A 80 3.30 8.14 -21.65
C PHE A 80 3.37 8.70 -20.22
N GLN A 81 4.34 9.58 -19.94
CA GLN A 81 4.47 10.24 -18.64
C GLN A 81 3.23 11.07 -18.28
N SER A 82 2.64 11.76 -19.26
CA SER A 82 1.41 12.54 -19.06
C SER A 82 0.23 11.64 -18.68
N LYS A 83 0.10 10.47 -19.32
CA LYS A 83 -0.92 9.47 -18.94
C LYS A 83 -0.69 8.89 -17.56
N LEU A 84 0.56 8.58 -17.19
CA LEU A 84 0.89 8.11 -15.84
C LEU A 84 0.51 9.11 -14.74
N ARG A 85 0.73 10.41 -14.98
CA ARG A 85 0.46 11.47 -13.99
C ARG A 85 -1.02 11.57 -13.61
N VAL A 86 -1.93 11.33 -14.54
CA VAL A 86 -3.38 11.50 -14.35
C VAL A 86 -4.12 10.16 -14.19
N LEU A 87 -3.40 9.04 -14.18
CA LEU A 87 -4.00 7.72 -14.11
C LEU A 87 -4.67 7.50 -12.73
N GLU A 88 -5.93 7.10 -12.76
CA GLU A 88 -6.59 6.47 -11.62
C GLU A 88 -6.69 4.97 -11.88
N LEU A 89 -6.06 4.16 -11.02
CA LEU A 89 -5.96 2.72 -11.19
C LEU A 89 -6.77 1.99 -10.12
N GLN A 90 -7.64 1.06 -10.54
CA GLN A 90 -8.25 0.11 -9.62
C GLN A 90 -7.26 -1.00 -9.30
N THR A 91 -6.95 -1.19 -8.02
CA THR A 91 -5.96 -2.17 -7.54
C THR A 91 -6.61 -3.20 -6.62
N PRO A 92 -5.90 -4.26 -6.20
CA PRO A 92 -6.41 -5.24 -5.25
C PRO A 92 -6.89 -4.63 -3.92
N THR A 93 -6.38 -3.46 -3.53
CA THR A 93 -6.66 -2.78 -2.25
C THR A 93 -7.45 -1.49 -2.40
N GLY A 94 -8.05 -1.28 -3.59
CA GLY A 94 -8.87 -0.12 -3.92
C GLY A 94 -8.21 0.81 -4.94
N LYS A 95 -8.80 1.97 -5.14
CA LYS A 95 -8.31 2.95 -6.11
C LYS A 95 -7.01 3.60 -5.64
N VAL A 96 -6.05 3.70 -6.54
CA VAL A 96 -4.80 4.44 -6.36
C VAL A 96 -4.71 5.52 -7.43
N LYS A 97 -4.29 6.72 -7.04
CA LYS A 97 -3.98 7.83 -7.95
C LYS A 97 -2.78 8.62 -7.44
N LEU A 98 -2.25 9.53 -8.23
CA LEU A 98 -1.20 10.44 -7.80
C LEU A 98 -1.77 11.82 -7.44
N ASP A 99 -1.17 12.46 -6.44
CA ASP A 99 -1.35 13.90 -6.22
C ASP A 99 -0.45 14.73 -7.15
N HIS A 100 -0.53 16.06 -7.03
CA HIS A 100 0.23 16.98 -7.88
C HIS A 100 1.75 16.89 -7.64
N ASN A 101 2.20 16.40 -6.48
CA ASN A 101 3.61 16.13 -6.16
C ASN A 101 4.06 14.73 -6.63
N ARG A 102 3.19 13.99 -7.33
CA ARG A 102 3.39 12.61 -7.79
C ARG A 102 3.52 11.61 -6.63
N ASN A 103 2.96 11.91 -5.47
CA ASN A 103 2.85 10.96 -4.38
C ASN A 103 1.53 10.17 -4.48
N ALA A 104 1.55 8.91 -4.06
CA ALA A 104 0.39 8.04 -4.17
C ALA A 104 -0.67 8.37 -3.12
N ILE A 105 -1.89 8.59 -3.57
CA ILE A 105 -3.10 8.61 -2.75
C ILE A 105 -3.72 7.22 -2.83
N SER A 106 -3.82 6.54 -1.68
CA SER A 106 -4.32 5.17 -1.60
C SER A 106 -4.99 4.88 -0.26
N ASN A 107 -5.69 3.76 -0.16
CA ASN A 107 -6.21 3.30 1.12
C ASN A 107 -5.05 2.82 2.01
N ASN A 108 -5.09 3.18 3.28
CA ASN A 108 -4.17 2.68 4.29
C ASN A 108 -4.91 1.72 5.23
N PHE A 109 -4.32 0.56 5.51
CA PHE A 109 -4.91 -0.50 6.32
C PHE A 109 -4.21 -0.50 7.67
N LEU A 110 -4.94 -0.09 8.71
CA LEU A 110 -4.50 -0.28 10.08
C LEU A 110 -4.66 -1.77 10.42
N THR A 111 -3.55 -2.38 10.83
CA THR A 111 -3.51 -3.79 11.17
C THR A 111 -2.91 -4.01 12.54
N MET A 112 -3.21 -5.16 13.11
CA MET A 112 -2.62 -5.63 14.35
C MET A 112 -2.16 -7.06 14.15
N VAL A 113 -0.98 -7.39 14.68
CA VAL A 113 -0.49 -8.76 14.63
C VAL A 113 -1.38 -9.64 15.51
N ASP A 114 -1.91 -10.71 14.93
CA ASP A 114 -2.73 -11.71 15.62
C ASP A 114 -2.27 -13.12 15.21
N LYS A 115 -2.76 -14.15 15.91
CA LYS A 115 -2.46 -15.56 15.65
C LYS A 115 -3.64 -16.26 15.01
N ARG A 116 -3.35 -17.08 14.01
CA ARG A 116 -4.31 -18.06 13.48
C ARG A 116 -4.43 -19.28 14.42
N PRO A 117 -5.47 -20.11 14.26
CA PRO A 117 -5.61 -21.36 15.03
C PRO A 117 -4.42 -22.32 14.90
N ASP A 118 -3.71 -22.28 13.76
CA ASP A 118 -2.49 -23.07 13.51
C ASP A 118 -1.22 -22.48 14.14
N GLY A 119 -1.34 -21.39 14.90
CA GLY A 119 -0.24 -20.69 15.56
C GLY A 119 0.55 -19.73 14.67
N SER A 120 0.25 -19.64 13.37
CA SER A 120 0.91 -18.70 12.46
C SER A 120 0.46 -17.25 12.71
N LEU A 121 1.40 -16.30 12.61
CA LEU A 121 1.09 -14.88 12.74
C LEU A 121 0.50 -14.31 11.44
N TYR A 122 -0.32 -13.27 11.58
CA TYR A 122 -0.83 -12.49 10.46
C TYR A 122 -1.15 -11.05 10.86
N ASN A 123 -1.15 -10.17 9.88
CA ASN A 123 -1.63 -8.80 10.04
C ASN A 123 -3.15 -8.77 9.89
N LYS A 124 -3.86 -8.75 11.02
CA LYS A 124 -5.31 -8.63 11.08
C LYS A 124 -5.73 -7.21 10.82
N LEU A 125 -6.62 -7.02 9.85
CA LEU A 125 -7.28 -5.76 9.56
C LEU A 125 -8.09 -5.28 10.78
N VAL A 126 -7.81 -4.05 11.21
CA VAL A 126 -8.53 -3.33 12.26
C VAL A 126 -9.41 -2.24 11.64
N ARG A 127 -8.85 -1.45 10.72
CA ARG A 127 -9.54 -0.34 10.06
C ARG A 127 -8.94 -0.07 8.69
N ILE A 128 -9.80 0.36 7.75
CA ILE A 128 -9.35 0.93 6.47
C ILE A 128 -9.55 2.44 6.57
N VAL A 129 -8.49 3.21 6.30
CA VAL A 129 -8.56 4.67 6.13
C VAL A 129 -8.47 4.94 4.62
N PRO A 130 -9.54 5.42 3.98
CA PRO A 130 -9.55 5.56 2.54
C PRO A 130 -8.77 6.80 2.08
N SER A 131 -8.21 6.74 0.87
CA SER A 131 -7.66 7.92 0.17
C SER A 131 -6.69 8.77 1.00
N VAL A 132 -5.79 8.13 1.73
CA VAL A 132 -4.74 8.81 2.50
C VAL A 132 -3.77 9.47 1.52
N ASN A 133 -3.61 10.79 1.64
CA ASN A 133 -2.67 11.61 0.88
C ASN A 133 -1.43 11.93 1.73
N GLN A 134 -0.44 12.60 1.12
CA GLN A 134 0.83 12.89 1.77
C GLN A 134 0.73 13.81 3.00
N THR A 135 -0.36 14.57 3.13
CA THR A 135 -0.62 15.47 4.27
C THR A 135 -1.51 14.84 5.33
N LEU A 136 -1.83 13.53 5.21
CA LEU A 136 -2.66 12.78 6.14
C LEU A 136 -4.04 13.42 6.39
N GLY A 137 -4.59 14.10 5.38
CA GLY A 137 -5.88 14.80 5.44
C GLY A 137 -5.82 16.24 5.93
N ILE A 138 -4.65 16.76 6.33
CA ILE A 138 -4.46 18.17 6.68
C ILE A 138 -4.45 19.01 5.38
N PRO A 139 -5.15 20.16 5.29
CA PRO A 139 -5.03 21.07 4.17
C PRO A 139 -3.57 21.42 3.89
N GLU A 140 -3.15 21.43 2.62
CA GLU A 140 -1.73 21.52 2.29
C GLU A 140 -1.08 22.82 2.77
N ASP A 141 -1.79 23.95 2.69
CA ASP A 141 -1.30 25.23 3.20
C ASP A 141 -1.14 25.22 4.73
N GLU A 142 -2.00 24.50 5.45
CA GLU A 142 -1.86 24.27 6.90
C GLU A 142 -0.71 23.30 7.21
N TYR A 143 -0.57 22.22 6.45
CA TYR A 143 0.51 21.25 6.62
C TYR A 143 1.88 21.91 6.43
N LEU A 144 2.03 22.76 5.41
CA LEU A 144 3.28 23.47 5.15
C LEU A 144 3.64 24.48 6.26
N LYS A 145 2.65 25.04 6.96
CA LYS A 145 2.88 25.93 8.12
C LYS A 145 3.46 25.20 9.33
N ILE A 146 3.30 23.87 9.42
CA ILE A 146 3.96 23.06 10.46
C ILE A 146 5.47 23.20 10.32
N GLY A 147 6.00 23.34 9.10
CA GLY A 147 7.42 23.51 8.83
C GLY A 147 8.20 22.20 8.89
N THR A 148 9.53 22.30 8.87
CA THR A 148 10.42 21.12 8.80
C THR A 148 10.36 20.32 10.09
N PHE A 149 10.19 18.99 9.96
CA PHE A 149 10.28 18.08 11.09
C PHE A 149 11.63 18.23 11.80
N SER A 150 11.57 18.40 13.11
CA SER A 150 12.73 18.47 13.99
C SER A 150 12.40 17.77 15.32
N ARG A 151 13.36 17.73 16.25
CA ARG A 151 13.09 17.21 17.60
C ARG A 151 11.91 17.93 18.27
N ASP A 152 11.78 19.22 18.00
CA ASP A 152 10.85 20.11 18.69
C ASP A 152 9.67 20.51 17.77
N ASN A 153 9.52 19.87 16.59
CA ASN A 153 8.46 20.16 15.62
C ASN A 153 8.02 18.91 14.81
N PRO A 154 6.73 18.57 14.79
CA PRO A 154 5.64 19.17 15.56
C PRO A 154 5.87 19.02 17.06
N ALA A 155 5.35 19.96 17.84
CA ALA A 155 5.40 19.86 19.29
C ALA A 155 4.80 18.50 19.72
N LEU A 156 5.43 17.85 20.70
CA LEU A 156 4.90 16.60 21.26
C LEU A 156 3.44 16.83 21.65
N CYS A 157 2.57 15.87 21.31
CA CYS A 157 1.19 15.90 21.78
C CYS A 157 1.22 16.03 23.32
N PRO A 158 0.52 17.03 23.91
CA PRO A 158 0.47 17.20 25.35
C PRO A 158 -0.14 15.98 26.05
#